data_AF-A0A7Y6PJ13-F1
#
_entry.id   AF-A0A7Y6PJ13-F1
#
_cell.length_a   1.000
_cell.length_b   1.000
_cell.length_c   1.000
_cell.angle_alpha   90.00
_cell.angle_beta   90.00
_cell.angle_gamma   90.00
#
_symmetry.space_group_name_H-M   'P 1'
#
loop_
_entity.id
_entity.type
_entity.pdbx_description
1 polymer ?
#
loop_
_entity_poly.entity_id
_entity_poly.type
_entity_poly.pdbx_seq_one_letter_code
_entity_poly.pdbx_strand_id
1 'polypeptide(L)'
;FMNNQLTELLTNYGPIGAIWFDGWWDQPKTFNWELPEQYALIHKLQPDCLVGNNHHQTPFDGEDIQIFERDLPGENASGLSGQEVSRLPLETC
;
A
#
# COMPACT_ATOMS: atom_id res chain seq x y z
N PHE A 1 -1.75 -15.74 8.82
CA PHE A 1 -0.66 -15.09 9.58
C PHE A 1 -0.76 -13.57 9.46
N MET A 2 -0.68 -13.00 8.25
CA MET A 2 -0.78 -11.55 8.01
C MET A 2 -2.00 -10.88 8.65
N ASN A 3 -3.22 -11.42 8.46
CA ASN A 3 -4.43 -10.85 9.07
C ASN A 3 -4.38 -10.78 10.60
N ASN A 4 -3.69 -11.72 11.25
CA ASN A 4 -3.53 -11.68 12.71
C ASN A 4 -2.58 -10.55 13.12
N GLN A 5 -1.50 -10.33 12.36
CA GLN A 5 -0.56 -9.23 12.61
C GLN A 5 -1.19 -7.86 12.31
N LEU A 6 -1.95 -7.74 11.22
CA LEU A 6 -2.72 -6.52 10.93
C LEU A 6 -3.75 -6.24 12.03
N THR A 7 -4.47 -7.27 12.49
CA THR A 7 -5.40 -7.12 13.61
C THR A 7 -4.67 -6.64 14.86
N GLU A 8 -3.53 -7.23 15.21
CA GLU A 8 -2.73 -6.82 16.36
C GLU A 8 -2.35 -5.32 16.28
N LEU A 9 -1.79 -4.89 15.15
CA LEU A 9 -1.40 -3.50 14.93
C LEU A 9 -2.60 -2.54 15.05
N LEU A 10 -3.73 -2.90 14.44
CA LEU A 10 -4.90 -2.03 14.34
C LEU A 10 -5.82 -2.07 15.56
N THR A 11 -5.61 -2.96 16.52
CA THR A 11 -6.41 -2.98 17.77
C THR A 11 -5.61 -2.58 19.00
N ASN A 12 -4.28 -2.72 18.99
CA ASN A 12 -3.47 -2.62 20.20
C ASN A 12 -2.57 -1.37 20.27
N TYR A 13 -2.44 -0.62 19.18
CA TYR A 13 -1.51 0.51 19.07
C TYR A 13 -2.19 1.88 18.92
N GLY A 14 -3.51 1.94 19.18
CA GLY A 14 -4.31 3.16 19.04
C GLY A 14 -4.66 3.46 17.58
N PRO A 15 -5.10 4.70 17.28
CA PRO A 15 -5.41 5.12 15.91
C PRO A 15 -4.14 5.10 15.05
N ILE A 16 -4.17 4.33 13.97
CA ILE A 16 -3.11 4.22 12.97
C ILE A 16 -3.49 5.07 11.77
N GLY A 17 -2.59 5.95 11.35
CA GLY A 17 -2.85 6.84 10.22
C GLY A 17 -2.71 6.15 8.85
N ALA A 18 -1.80 5.17 8.75
CA ALA A 18 -1.61 4.41 7.52
C ALA A 18 -0.98 3.03 7.78
N ILE A 19 -1.31 2.05 6.93
CA ILE A 19 -0.55 0.82 6.73
C ILE A 19 0.16 0.94 5.38
N TRP A 20 1.48 0.74 5.40
CA TRP A 20 2.35 0.81 4.23
C TRP A 20 2.91 -0.58 3.93
N PHE A 21 2.43 -1.19 2.85
CA PHE A 21 2.88 -2.50 2.38
C PHE A 21 4.09 -2.37 1.46
N ASP A 22 4.96 -3.37 1.49
CA ASP A 22 6.18 -3.43 0.68
C ASP A 22 6.60 -4.86 0.37
N GLY A 23 7.52 -5.01 -0.59
CA GLY A 23 8.15 -6.29 -0.91
C GLY A 23 7.41 -7.14 -1.93
N TRP A 24 6.49 -6.55 -2.69
CA TRP A 24 5.69 -7.25 -3.71
C TRP A 24 6.51 -8.06 -4.72
N TRP A 25 7.71 -7.57 -5.05
CA TRP A 25 8.62 -8.20 -6.03
C TRP A 25 9.26 -9.51 -5.53
N ASP A 26 9.16 -9.83 -4.24
CA ASP A 26 9.81 -11.01 -3.64
C ASP A 26 9.13 -12.34 -4.02
N GLN A 27 7.97 -12.28 -4.67
CA GLN A 27 7.21 -13.46 -5.07
C GLN A 27 6.98 -13.52 -6.59
N PRO A 28 6.79 -14.73 -7.16
CA PRO A 28 6.35 -14.86 -8.54
C PRO A 28 5.02 -14.14 -8.80
N LYS A 29 4.80 -13.67 -10.02
CA LYS A 29 3.54 -12.99 -10.42
C LYS A 29 2.26 -13.80 -10.19
N THR A 30 2.37 -15.12 -10.05
CA THR A 30 1.24 -16.03 -9.77
C THR A 30 0.94 -16.18 -8.28
N PHE A 31 1.77 -15.62 -7.40
CA PHE A 31 1.57 -15.69 -5.98
C PHE A 31 0.35 -14.86 -5.57
N ASN A 32 -0.54 -15.46 -4.77
CA ASN A 32 -1.69 -14.77 -4.24
C ASN A 32 -1.32 -14.15 -2.89
N TRP A 33 -1.14 -12.84 -2.88
CA TRP A 33 -0.89 -12.08 -1.66
C TRP A 33 -2.13 -11.88 -0.80
N GLU A 34 -3.34 -12.21 -1.28
CA GLU A 34 -4.61 -12.03 -0.54
C GLU A 34 -4.87 -10.56 -0.12
N LEU A 35 -4.36 -9.59 -0.91
CA LEU A 35 -4.49 -8.16 -0.63
C LEU A 35 -5.94 -7.69 -0.44
N PRO A 36 -6.94 -8.11 -1.24
CA PRO A 36 -8.30 -7.62 -1.07
C PRO A 36 -8.89 -7.92 0.32
N GLU A 37 -8.58 -9.09 0.89
CA GLU A 37 -9.02 -9.44 2.25
C GLU A 37 -8.30 -8.60 3.30
N GLN A 38 -7.00 -8.37 3.12
CA GLN A 38 -6.19 -7.55 4.03
C GLN A 38 -6.66 -6.09 4.04
N TYR A 39 -6.91 -5.50 2.88
CA TYR A 39 -7.37 -4.11 2.77
C TYR A 39 -8.76 -3.94 3.39
N ALA A 40 -9.69 -4.86 3.10
CA ALA A 40 -11.00 -4.86 3.71
C ALA A 40 -10.95 -5.03 5.24
N LEU A 41 -10.02 -5.84 5.77
CA LEU A 41 -9.80 -5.97 7.20
C LEU A 41 -9.30 -4.67 7.82
N ILE A 42 -8.34 -3.98 7.18
CA ILE A 42 -7.79 -2.71 7.66
C ILE A 42 -8.92 -1.69 7.81
N HIS A 43 -9.69 -1.44 6.74
CA HIS A 43 -10.79 -0.49 6.77
C HIS A 43 -11.94 -0.92 7.69
N LYS A 44 -12.14 -2.22 7.92
CA LYS A 44 -13.11 -2.71 8.91
C LYS A 44 -12.70 -2.37 10.34
N LEU A 45 -11.41 -2.49 10.66
CA LEU A 45 -10.91 -2.25 12.02
C LEU A 45 -10.70 -0.76 12.28
N GLN A 46 -10.15 -0.04 11.30
CA GLN A 46 -9.92 1.41 11.37
C GLN A 46 -10.28 2.05 10.01
N PRO A 47 -11.52 2.55 9.84
CA PRO A 47 -11.99 3.13 8.58
C PRO A 47 -11.19 4.34 8.08
N ASP A 48 -10.55 5.09 8.99
CA ASP A 48 -9.75 6.28 8.66
C ASP A 48 -8.27 5.95 8.38
N CYS A 49 -7.86 4.67 8.50
CA CYS A 49 -6.49 4.25 8.24
C CYS A 49 -6.25 4.13 6.74
N LEU A 50 -5.30 4.91 6.21
CA LEU A 50 -4.91 4.86 4.80
C LEU A 50 -4.19 3.54 4.48
N VAL A 51 -4.43 3.01 3.29
CA VAL A 51 -3.69 1.86 2.75
C VAL A 51 -2.82 2.32 1.58
N GLY A 52 -1.53 2.04 1.64
CA GLY A 52 -0.61 2.21 0.51
C GLY A 52 0.22 0.94 0.30
N ASN A 53 0.47 0.59 -0.96
CA ASN A 53 1.33 -0.54 -1.31
C ASN A 53 2.41 -0.14 -2.33
N ASN A 54 3.68 -0.30 -1.95
CA ASN A 54 4.84 0.04 -2.76
C ASN A 54 5.17 -1.05 -3.79
N HIS A 55 4.24 -1.35 -4.69
CA HIS A 55 4.39 -2.43 -5.68
C HIS A 55 4.78 -1.94 -7.09
N HIS A 56 4.98 -0.63 -7.28
CA HIS A 56 5.30 -0.02 -8.57
C HIS A 56 4.29 -0.37 -9.70
N GLN A 57 3.00 -0.42 -9.37
CA GLN A 57 1.89 -0.67 -10.30
C GLN A 57 0.85 0.42 -10.10
N THR A 58 -0.13 0.50 -11.01
CA THR A 58 -1.36 1.25 -10.74
C THR A 58 -2.00 0.71 -9.46
N PRO A 59 -2.45 1.59 -8.54
CA PRO A 59 -3.06 1.17 -7.28
C PRO A 59 -4.19 0.17 -7.47
N PHE A 60 -4.26 -0.83 -6.59
CA PHE A 60 -5.37 -1.78 -6.56
C PHE A 60 -6.58 -1.20 -5.80
N ASP A 61 -7.76 -1.78 -6.03
CA ASP A 61 -8.96 -1.42 -5.27
C ASP A 61 -8.72 -1.66 -3.77
N GLY A 62 -8.99 -0.62 -2.97
CA GLY A 62 -8.74 -0.63 -1.52
C GLY A 62 -7.45 0.07 -1.10
N GLU A 63 -6.64 0.56 -2.03
CA GLU A 63 -5.54 1.47 -1.75
C GLU A 63 -6.02 2.94 -1.78
N ASP A 64 -5.56 3.72 -0.81
CA ASP A 64 -5.98 5.11 -0.59
C ASP A 64 -4.92 6.12 -1.05
N ILE A 65 -3.67 5.69 -1.19
CA ILE A 65 -2.54 6.49 -1.65
C ILE A 65 -1.69 5.73 -2.67
N GLN A 66 -1.08 6.46 -3.60
CA GLN A 66 -0.10 5.90 -4.51
C GLN A 66 1.32 6.32 -4.08
N ILE A 67 2.19 5.33 -3.92
CA ILE A 67 3.55 5.50 -3.41
C ILE A 67 4.54 5.53 -4.56
N PHE A 68 5.52 6.44 -4.48
CA PHE A 68 6.65 6.55 -5.40
C PHE A 68 7.97 6.61 -4.64
N GLU A 69 8.93 5.77 -5.02
CA GLU A 69 10.27 5.85 -4.45
C GLU A 69 11.09 6.99 -5.08
N ARG A 70 11.67 7.84 -4.23
CA ARG A 70 12.60 8.95 -4.51
C ARG A 70 12.03 10.16 -5.24
N ASP A 71 11.36 9.92 -6.36
CA ASP A 71 10.87 10.99 -7.21
C ASP A 71 9.37 10.89 -7.41
N LEU A 72 8.70 12.05 -7.39
CA LEU A 72 7.32 12.11 -7.86
C LEU A 72 7.24 11.75 -9.36
N PRO A 73 6.10 11.23 -9.82
CA PRO A 73 5.92 10.94 -11.22
C PRO A 73 6.08 12.21 -12.07
N GLY A 74 6.87 12.11 -13.14
CA GLY A 74 7.27 13.25 -13.97
C GLY A 74 8.67 13.80 -13.65
N GLU A 75 9.20 13.52 -12.46
CA GLU A 75 10.53 13.91 -12.01
C GLU A 75 11.49 12.70 -11.96
N ASN A 76 11.37 11.75 -12.91
CA ASN A 76 12.01 10.42 -12.89
C ASN A 76 13.54 10.45 -13.11
N ALA A 77 14.27 11.16 -12.25
CA ALA A 77 15.71 11.27 -12.28
C ALA A 77 16.41 9.99 -11.77
N SER A 78 15.74 9.25 -10.89
CA SER A 78 16.24 8.03 -10.24
C SER A 78 15.86 6.72 -10.92
N GLY A 79 14.91 6.73 -11.86
CA GLY A 79 14.47 5.56 -12.62
C GLY A 79 13.37 4.71 -11.96
N LEU A 80 12.88 5.07 -10.78
CA LEU A 80 11.92 4.26 -10.00
C LEU A 80 10.45 4.70 -10.19
N SER A 81 10.20 5.83 -10.84
CA SER A 81 8.86 6.43 -10.97
C SER A 81 8.20 6.17 -12.33
N GLY A 82 8.41 4.99 -12.89
CA GLY A 82 7.92 4.61 -14.23
C GLY A 82 6.44 4.19 -14.29
N GLN A 83 5.75 4.11 -13.15
CA GLN A 83 4.35 3.72 -13.06
C GLN A 83 3.38 4.83 -13.50
N GLU A 84 2.19 4.45 -13.95
CA GLU A 84 1.15 5.43 -14.29
C GLU A 84 0.64 6.17 -13.04
N VAL A 85 0.40 7.47 -13.18
CA VAL A 85 -0.12 8.30 -12.08
C VAL A 85 -1.62 8.12 -11.96
N SER A 86 -2.06 7.70 -10.78
CA SER A 86 -3.48 7.56 -10.43
C SER A 86 -4.11 8.92 -10.05
N ARG A 87 -5.39 8.88 -9.67
CA ARG A 87 -6.10 10.04 -9.11
C ARG A 87 -6.03 10.11 -7.58
N LEU A 88 -5.41 9.10 -6.95
CA LEU A 88 -5.24 9.08 -5.51
C LEU A 88 -4.20 10.11 -5.08
N PRO A 89 -4.24 10.58 -3.82
CA PRO A 89 -3.13 11.32 -3.24
C PRO A 89 -1.80 10.59 -3.45
N LEU A 90 -0.77 11.36 -3.81
CA LEU A 90 0.57 10.83 -4.09
C LEU A 90 1.45 10.98 -2.86
N GLU A 91 2.19 9.92 -2.55
CA GLU A 91 3.18 9.85 -1.48
C GLU A 91 4.55 9.51 -2.09
N THR A 92 5.62 10.06 -1.50
CA THR A 92 6.98 9.77 -1.96
C THR A 92 7.91 9.53 -0.78
N CYS A 93 8.79 8.53 -0.91
CA CYS A 93 9.68 8.05 0.13
C CYS A 93 11.16 8.00 -0.28
#